data_AF-A0A182EQM9-F1
#
_entry.id   AF-A0A182EQM9-F1
#
_cell.length_a   1.000
_cell.length_b   1.000
_cell.length_c   1.000
_cell.angle_alpha   90.00
_cell.angle_beta   90.00
_cell.angle_gamma   90.00
#
_symmetry.space_group_name_H-M   'P 1'
#
loop_
_entity.id
_entity.type
_entity.pdbx_description
1 polymer ?
#
loop_
_entity_poly.entity_id
_entity_poly.type
_entity_poly.pdbx_seq_one_letter_code
_entity_poly.pdbx_strand_id
1 'polypeptide(L)'
;MLIFLVARRYLKRQQSKVSRWHLYKVEAHRQWAIFGRWISNMKIYLIPWEAKIKTIESHYGSVVSSYFTFLRWILSVNITMTIIMMLFVTIPEWLADSRGDPERYNRTYHIKVMKEKDIPRADELNTILDFKGYFEYSLLFYGYYSSETYFGDTVQYSVPVAYFIVNLFILGYSFFIILQKMASNARQSKLAGGKAEQYVFNWKLFAGWDYSIGNAETAANFVMANVNKFRV
;
A
#
# COMPACT_ATOMS: atom_id res chain seq x y z
N MET A 1 43.70 22.46 7.24
CA MET A 1 43.43 23.23 6.00
C MET A 1 44.08 22.61 4.74
N LEU A 2 45.35 22.20 4.81
CA LEU A 2 46.10 21.61 3.68
C LEU A 2 45.49 20.31 3.11
N ILE A 3 45.01 19.40 3.97
CA ILE A 3 44.43 18.11 3.55
C ILE A 3 43.20 18.31 2.65
N PHE A 4 42.34 19.27 2.99
CA PHE A 4 41.14 19.58 2.20
C PHE A 4 41.48 20.16 0.82
N LEU A 5 42.55 20.96 0.74
CA LEU A 5 43.05 21.51 -0.52
C LEU A 5 43.67 20.43 -1.42
N VAL A 6 44.42 19.49 -0.84
CA VAL A 6 44.99 18.34 -1.57
C VAL A 6 43.88 17.43 -2.10
N ALA A 7 42.88 17.10 -1.27
CA ALA A 7 41.73 16.30 -1.70
C ALA A 7 40.94 16.97 -2.84
N ARG A 8 40.71 18.29 -2.77
CA ARG A 8 40.06 19.05 -3.85
C ARG A 8 40.86 19.01 -5.15
N ARG A 9 42.19 19.14 -5.10
CA ARG A 9 43.04 19.06 -6.29
C ARG A 9 43.05 17.65 -6.88
N TYR A 10 43.06 16.63 -6.05
CA TYR A 10 43.00 15.23 -6.47
C TYR A 10 41.66 14.91 -7.17
N LEU A 11 40.54 15.34 -6.59
CA LEU A 11 39.21 15.20 -7.19
C LEU A 11 39.10 15.93 -8.54
N LYS A 12 39.62 17.16 -8.67
CA LYS A 12 39.62 17.89 -9.96
C LYS A 12 40.38 17.16 -11.07
N ARG A 13 41.53 16.54 -10.75
CA ARG A 13 42.32 15.74 -11.71
C ARG A 13 41.65 14.43 -12.11
N GLN A 14 40.89 13.82 -11.20
CA GLN A 14 40.09 12.63 -11.49
C GLN A 14 38.85 12.99 -12.34
N GLN A 15 38.21 14.12 -12.03
CA GLN A 15 36.99 14.60 -12.70
C GLN A 15 37.22 14.96 -14.17
N SER A 16 38.43 15.38 -14.57
CA SER A 16 38.77 15.64 -15.97
C SER A 16 39.02 14.38 -16.81
N LYS A 17 39.23 13.21 -16.17
CA LYS A 17 39.46 11.93 -16.86
C LYS A 17 38.19 11.12 -17.11
N VAL A 18 37.08 11.48 -16.49
CA VAL A 18 35.81 10.76 -16.62
C VAL A 18 34.97 11.35 -17.73
N SER A 19 34.46 10.50 -18.63
CA SER A 19 33.52 10.91 -19.68
C SER A 19 32.31 11.63 -19.07
N ARG A 20 31.89 12.75 -19.67
CA ARG A 20 30.72 13.53 -19.23
C ARG A 20 29.45 12.67 -19.14
N TRP A 21 29.32 11.67 -20.01
CA TRP A 21 28.25 10.67 -20.00
C TRP A 21 28.27 9.76 -18.77
N HIS A 22 29.47 9.33 -18.35
CA HIS A 22 29.62 8.53 -17.13
C HIS A 22 29.22 9.35 -15.90
N LEU A 23 29.58 10.63 -15.89
CA LEU A 23 29.24 11.56 -14.81
C LEU A 23 27.72 11.82 -14.73
N TYR A 24 27.06 12.01 -15.87
CA TYR A 24 25.60 12.13 -15.94
C TYR A 24 24.89 10.85 -15.50
N LYS A 25 25.38 9.68 -15.90
CA LYS A 25 24.82 8.38 -15.48
C LYS A 25 24.94 8.16 -13.97
N VAL A 26 26.08 8.49 -13.38
CA VAL A 26 26.31 8.39 -11.93
C VAL A 26 25.43 9.38 -11.16
N GLU A 27 25.29 10.61 -11.65
CA GLU A 27 24.42 11.60 -11.01
C GLU A 27 22.95 11.20 -11.15
N ALA A 28 22.51 10.70 -12.30
CA ALA A 28 21.15 10.17 -12.47
C ALA A 28 20.88 9.02 -11.50
N HIS A 29 21.80 8.05 -11.36
CA HIS A 29 21.64 6.94 -10.41
C HIS A 29 21.61 7.40 -8.95
N ARG A 30 22.36 8.46 -8.61
CA ARG A 30 22.33 9.09 -7.30
C ARG A 30 21.00 9.78 -7.04
N GLN A 31 20.48 10.54 -8.01
CA GLN A 31 19.17 11.19 -7.92
C GLN A 31 18.05 10.15 -7.79
N TRP A 32 18.10 9.05 -8.55
CA TRP A 32 17.19 7.91 -8.40
C TRP A 32 17.22 7.30 -7.00
N ALA A 33 18.42 7.12 -6.42
CA ALA A 33 18.56 6.60 -5.06
C ALA A 33 18.01 7.56 -4.01
N ILE A 34 18.23 8.88 -4.16
CA ILE A 34 17.69 9.91 -3.27
C ILE A 34 16.15 9.97 -3.38
N PHE A 35 15.62 9.93 -4.60
CA PHE A 35 14.19 9.90 -4.86
C PHE A 35 13.53 8.64 -4.27
N GLY A 36 14.16 7.47 -4.39
CA GLY A 36 13.69 6.24 -3.76
C GLY A 36 13.63 6.35 -2.23
N ARG A 37 14.62 6.99 -1.59
CA ARG A 37 14.59 7.27 -0.15
C ARG A 37 13.48 8.25 0.22
N TRP A 38 13.24 9.27 -0.61
CA TRP A 38 12.16 10.23 -0.39
C TRP A 38 10.79 9.56 -0.46
N ILE A 39 10.55 8.69 -1.44
CA ILE A 39 9.33 7.87 -1.52
C ILE A 39 9.21 6.96 -0.30
N SER A 40 10.30 6.32 0.14
CA SER A 40 10.28 5.47 1.34
C SER A 40 9.95 6.26 2.61
N ASN A 41 10.47 7.48 2.75
CA ASN A 41 10.16 8.35 3.87
C ASN A 41 8.73 8.87 3.79
N MET A 42 8.26 9.25 2.61
CA MET A 42 6.85 9.60 2.38
C MET A 42 5.94 8.43 2.70
N LYS A 43 6.32 7.19 2.39
CA LYS A 43 5.56 5.98 2.75
C LYS A 43 5.32 5.88 4.26
N ILE A 44 6.27 6.30 5.10
CA ILE A 44 6.11 6.30 6.56
C ILE A 44 5.03 7.30 7.01
N TYR A 45 4.93 8.46 6.35
CA TYR A 45 3.87 9.45 6.61
C TYR A 45 2.55 9.11 5.92
N LEU A 46 2.61 8.41 4.79
CA LEU A 46 1.46 7.97 3.98
C LEU A 46 0.78 6.73 4.53
N ILE A 47 1.38 6.02 5.50
CA ILE A 47 0.65 5.00 6.25
C ILE A 47 -0.30 5.74 7.17
N PRO A 48 -1.58 5.84 6.82
CA PRO A 48 -2.50 6.61 7.63
C PRO A 48 -2.63 5.91 8.98
N TRP A 49 -2.83 6.69 10.05
CA TRP A 49 -3.17 6.21 11.40
C TRP A 49 -2.24 5.15 12.05
N GLU A 50 -1.02 4.88 11.55
CA GLU A 50 -0.10 3.92 12.17
C GLU A 50 0.24 4.29 13.62
N ALA A 51 0.53 5.57 13.86
CA ALA A 51 0.80 6.07 15.21
C ALA A 51 -0.40 5.85 16.15
N LYS A 52 -1.63 6.03 15.64
CA LYS A 52 -2.86 5.79 16.42
C LYS A 52 -3.05 4.31 16.74
N ILE A 53 -2.79 3.42 15.79
CA ILE A 53 -2.82 1.97 16.03
C ILE A 53 -1.79 1.57 17.10
N LYS A 54 -0.57 2.10 17.03
CA LYS A 54 0.46 1.83 18.06
C LYS A 54 0.08 2.36 19.45
N THR A 55 -0.59 3.52 19.52
CA THR A 55 -1.13 4.02 20.79
C THR A 55 -2.19 3.07 21.36
N ILE A 56 -3.09 2.55 20.52
CA ILE A 56 -4.11 1.56 20.91
C ILE A 56 -3.45 0.25 21.36
N GLU A 57 -2.42 -0.21 20.66
CA GLU A 57 -1.64 -1.39 21.05
C GLU A 57 -1.00 -1.24 22.43
N SER A 58 -0.48 -0.05 22.74
CA SER A 58 0.11 0.23 24.06
C SER A 58 -0.92 0.24 25.20
N HIS A 59 -2.18 0.57 24.93
CA HIS A 59 -3.23 0.65 25.97
C HIS A 59 -4.04 -0.66 26.11
N TYR A 60 -4.37 -1.30 24.98
CA TYR A 60 -5.30 -2.43 24.91
C TYR A 60 -4.61 -3.76 24.54
N GLY A 61 -3.31 -3.73 24.27
CA GLY A 61 -2.52 -4.89 23.89
C GLY A 61 -2.63 -5.28 22.41
N SER A 62 -1.90 -6.33 22.06
CA SER A 62 -1.71 -6.78 20.68
C SER A 62 -2.98 -7.35 20.04
N VAL A 63 -3.89 -7.94 20.84
CA VAL A 63 -5.13 -8.55 20.34
C VAL A 63 -6.02 -7.48 19.69
N VAL A 64 -6.28 -6.38 20.38
CA VAL A 64 -7.11 -5.28 19.86
C VAL A 64 -6.40 -4.56 18.70
N SER A 65 -5.08 -4.35 18.78
CA SER A 65 -4.28 -3.74 17.69
C SER A 65 -4.34 -4.55 16.38
N SER A 66 -4.40 -5.89 16.48
CA SER A 66 -4.43 -6.76 15.32
C SER A 66 -5.67 -6.54 14.43
N TYR A 67 -6.83 -6.23 15.02
CA TYR A 67 -8.06 -5.89 14.31
C TYR A 67 -7.89 -4.64 13.44
N PHE A 68 -7.38 -3.54 14.02
CA PHE A 68 -7.16 -2.30 13.28
C PHE A 68 -6.07 -2.44 12.20
N THR A 69 -5.06 -3.27 12.46
CA THR A 69 -4.03 -3.59 11.47
C THR A 69 -4.60 -4.35 10.28
N PHE A 70 -5.50 -5.29 10.52
CA PHE A 70 -6.23 -6.01 9.47
C PHE A 70 -7.20 -5.09 8.70
N LEU A 71 -7.96 -4.26 9.42
CA LEU A 71 -8.89 -3.29 8.82
C LEU A 71 -8.15 -2.30 7.92
N ARG A 72 -7.01 -1.77 8.36
CA ARG A 72 -6.14 -0.90 7.55
C ARG A 72 -5.70 -1.61 6.28
N TRP A 73 -5.36 -2.89 6.37
CA TRP A 73 -4.96 -3.66 5.20
C TRP A 73 -6.12 -3.84 4.23
N ILE A 74 -7.32 -4.24 4.69
CA ILE A 74 -8.53 -4.34 3.85
C ILE A 74 -8.81 -3.00 3.16
N LEU A 75 -8.82 -1.91 3.93
CA LEU A 75 -9.09 -0.58 3.40
C LEU A 75 -8.09 -0.19 2.32
N SER A 76 -6.80 -0.49 2.51
CA SER A 76 -5.76 -0.24 1.52
C SER A 76 -5.99 -1.03 0.23
N VAL A 77 -6.43 -2.29 0.32
CA VAL A 77 -6.76 -3.09 -0.87
C VAL A 77 -7.98 -2.48 -1.57
N ASN A 78 -9.04 -2.13 -0.83
CA ASN A 78 -10.24 -1.52 -1.40
C ASN A 78 -9.95 -0.18 -2.08
N ILE A 79 -9.12 0.68 -1.48
CA ILE A 79 -8.68 1.94 -2.12
C ILE A 79 -7.93 1.66 -3.42
N THR A 80 -7.12 0.60 -3.47
CA THR A 80 -6.44 0.21 -4.72
C THR A 80 -7.45 -0.21 -5.79
N MET A 81 -8.47 -0.98 -5.42
CA MET A 81 -9.54 -1.39 -6.34
C MET A 81 -10.34 -0.18 -6.85
N THR A 82 -10.67 0.77 -5.97
CA THR A 82 -11.41 1.99 -6.37
C THR A 82 -10.58 2.87 -7.29
N ILE A 83 -9.26 2.99 -7.06
CA ILE A 83 -8.36 3.71 -7.97
C ILE A 83 -8.34 3.04 -9.35
N ILE A 84 -8.25 1.71 -9.43
CA ILE A 84 -8.30 0.98 -10.71
C ILE A 84 -9.63 1.22 -11.42
N MET A 85 -10.76 1.10 -10.72
CA MET A 85 -12.08 1.41 -11.30
C MET A 85 -12.17 2.86 -11.77
N MET A 86 -11.67 3.82 -10.99
CA MET A 86 -11.69 5.22 -11.38
C MET A 86 -10.85 5.48 -12.63
N LEU A 87 -9.63 4.94 -12.70
CA LEU A 87 -8.71 5.17 -13.81
C LEU A 87 -9.21 4.57 -15.13
N PHE A 88 -9.76 3.35 -15.09
CA PHE A 88 -10.13 2.63 -16.31
C PHE A 88 -11.62 2.76 -16.66
N VAL A 89 -12.52 2.97 -15.71
CA VAL A 89 -13.96 3.03 -16.02
C VAL A 89 -14.46 4.46 -15.89
N THR A 90 -14.31 5.06 -14.71
CA THR A 90 -14.96 6.35 -14.40
C THR A 90 -14.35 7.53 -15.15
N ILE A 91 -13.02 7.64 -15.21
CA ILE A 91 -12.33 8.75 -15.87
C ILE A 91 -12.56 8.74 -17.39
N PRO A 92 -12.44 7.61 -18.11
CA PRO A 92 -12.73 7.58 -19.54
C PRO A 92 -14.19 7.95 -19.84
N GLU A 93 -15.14 7.49 -19.02
CA GLU A 93 -16.55 7.85 -19.18
C GLU A 93 -16.78 9.34 -18.97
N TRP A 94 -16.26 9.89 -17.86
CA TRP A 94 -16.38 11.31 -17.54
C TRP A 94 -15.72 12.20 -18.60
N LEU A 95 -14.53 11.83 -19.09
CA LEU A 95 -13.81 12.58 -20.10
C LEU A 95 -14.61 12.67 -21.39
N ALA A 96 -15.31 11.60 -21.73
CA ALA A 96 -16.00 11.52 -23.00
C ALA A 96 -17.46 11.99 -22.92
N ASP A 97 -18.03 12.14 -21.72
CA ASP A 97 -19.18 13.04 -21.49
C ASP A 97 -18.77 14.52 -21.56
N SER A 98 -17.60 14.86 -21.03
CA SER A 98 -17.09 16.25 -21.03
C SER A 98 -16.78 16.79 -22.42
N ARG A 99 -16.68 15.93 -23.45
CA ARG A 99 -16.52 16.33 -24.85
C ARG A 99 -17.77 16.99 -25.45
N GLY A 100 -18.94 16.82 -24.81
CA GLY A 100 -20.16 17.55 -25.17
C GLY A 100 -20.70 17.24 -26.57
N ASP A 101 -20.49 16.02 -27.07
CA ASP A 101 -21.03 15.60 -28.37
C ASP A 101 -22.57 15.52 -28.32
N PRO A 102 -23.29 16.35 -29.11
CA PRO A 102 -24.76 16.43 -29.05
C PRO A 102 -25.46 15.12 -29.46
N GLU A 103 -24.88 14.32 -30.35
CA GLU A 103 -25.47 13.03 -30.73
C GLU A 103 -25.47 12.05 -29.55
N ARG A 104 -24.37 12.03 -28.80
CA ARG A 104 -24.21 11.18 -27.63
C ARG A 104 -25.11 11.64 -26.49
N TYR A 105 -25.21 12.95 -26.26
CA TYR A 105 -26.10 13.50 -25.25
C TYR A 105 -27.55 13.05 -25.47
N ASN A 106 -28.06 13.12 -26.70
CA ASN A 106 -29.42 12.70 -27.04
C ASN A 106 -29.63 11.19 -26.82
N ARG A 107 -28.66 10.35 -27.21
CA ARG A 107 -28.74 8.88 -27.03
C ARG A 107 -28.72 8.49 -25.55
N THR A 108 -27.88 9.13 -24.73
CA THR A 108 -27.69 8.77 -23.31
C THR A 108 -28.57 9.58 -22.35
N TYR A 109 -29.42 10.48 -22.87
CA TYR A 109 -30.30 11.35 -22.08
C TYR A 109 -31.12 10.59 -21.03
N HIS A 110 -31.72 9.46 -21.44
CA HIS A 110 -32.58 8.65 -20.58
C HIS A 110 -31.87 7.97 -19.40
N ILE A 111 -30.54 7.91 -19.44
CA ILE A 111 -29.69 7.25 -18.44
C ILE A 111 -29.06 8.27 -17.50
N LYS A 112 -28.62 9.40 -18.06
CA LYS A 112 -27.80 10.39 -17.34
C LYS A 112 -28.59 11.57 -16.78
N VAL A 113 -29.82 11.78 -17.28
CA VAL A 113 -30.67 12.89 -16.84
C VAL A 113 -31.86 12.34 -16.06
N MET A 114 -32.06 12.90 -14.87
CA MET A 114 -33.16 12.55 -14.00
C MET A 114 -34.50 12.98 -14.59
N LYS A 115 -35.51 12.11 -14.52
CA LYS A 115 -36.87 12.45 -14.94
C LYS A 115 -37.48 13.45 -13.98
N GLU A 116 -38.22 14.41 -14.51
CA GLU A 116 -38.78 15.53 -13.74
C GLU A 116 -39.70 15.09 -12.59
N LYS A 117 -40.43 13.99 -12.79
CA LYS A 117 -41.27 13.35 -11.75
C LYS A 117 -40.51 12.82 -10.54
N ASP A 118 -39.23 12.49 -10.70
CA ASP A 118 -38.43 11.83 -9.66
C ASP A 118 -37.62 12.87 -8.86
N ILE A 119 -37.43 14.08 -9.39
CA ILE A 119 -36.70 15.21 -8.76
C ILE A 119 -37.23 15.54 -7.35
N PRO A 120 -38.55 15.73 -7.11
CA PRO A 120 -39.02 16.09 -5.78
C PRO A 120 -38.81 14.99 -4.74
N ARG A 121 -38.67 13.73 -5.20
CA ARG A 121 -38.45 12.56 -4.35
C ARG A 121 -36.96 12.26 -4.12
N ALA A 122 -36.08 12.94 -4.85
CA ALA A 122 -34.64 12.74 -4.84
C ALA A 122 -33.99 13.12 -3.49
N ASP A 123 -34.57 14.13 -2.81
CA ASP A 123 -34.08 14.66 -1.52
C ASP A 123 -34.59 13.85 -0.32
N GLU A 124 -35.54 12.93 -0.52
CA GLU A 124 -36.09 12.12 0.57
C GLU A 124 -35.02 11.19 1.16
N LEU A 125 -34.88 11.21 2.48
CA LEU A 125 -33.88 10.40 3.20
C LEU A 125 -34.03 8.89 2.90
N ASN A 126 -35.26 8.41 2.75
CA ASN A 126 -35.53 7.02 2.38
C ASN A 126 -35.00 6.68 0.97
N THR A 127 -35.17 7.60 0.01
CA THR A 127 -34.66 7.44 -1.36
C THR A 127 -33.13 7.47 -1.40
N ILE A 128 -32.52 8.35 -0.61
CA ILE A 128 -31.06 8.46 -0.50
C ILE A 128 -30.44 7.20 0.14
N LEU A 129 -31.06 6.66 1.19
CA LEU A 129 -30.60 5.42 1.85
C LEU A 129 -30.75 4.19 0.94
N ASP A 130 -31.76 4.19 0.07
CA ASP A 130 -31.93 3.21 -1.01
C ASP A 130 -30.90 3.39 -2.15
N PHE A 131 -30.03 4.40 -2.06
CA PHE A 131 -29.10 4.82 -3.12
C PHE A 131 -29.78 5.20 -4.45
N LYS A 132 -31.02 5.67 -4.39
CA LYS A 132 -31.79 6.16 -5.53
C LYS A 132 -31.72 7.69 -5.61
N GLY A 133 -32.38 8.27 -6.61
CA GLY A 133 -32.34 9.72 -6.83
C GLY A 133 -30.98 10.13 -7.37
N TYR A 134 -30.32 11.13 -6.78
CA TYR A 134 -29.03 11.63 -7.30
C TYR A 134 -27.92 10.59 -7.36
N PHE A 135 -27.96 9.58 -6.48
CA PHE A 135 -26.96 8.51 -6.51
C PHE A 135 -27.11 7.63 -7.76
N GLU A 136 -28.33 7.31 -8.17
CA GLU A 136 -28.61 6.49 -9.36
C GLU A 136 -28.04 7.12 -10.65
N TYR A 137 -28.12 8.45 -10.77
CA TYR A 137 -27.60 9.22 -11.90
C TYR A 137 -26.13 9.65 -11.72
N SER A 138 -25.41 9.06 -10.76
CA SER A 138 -23.99 9.35 -10.51
C SER A 138 -23.06 8.35 -11.20
N LEU A 139 -21.86 8.81 -11.52
CA LEU A 139 -20.75 8.03 -12.07
C LEU A 139 -20.39 6.76 -11.26
N LEU A 140 -20.78 6.69 -9.99
CA LEU A 140 -20.50 5.54 -9.13
C LEU A 140 -21.42 4.34 -9.42
N PHE A 141 -22.57 4.56 -10.06
CA PHE A 141 -23.56 3.53 -10.29
C PHE A 141 -23.42 2.92 -11.68
N TYR A 142 -23.66 1.61 -11.75
CA TYR A 142 -23.62 0.88 -13.02
C TYR A 142 -24.59 1.46 -14.04
N GLY A 143 -25.77 1.90 -13.58
CA GLY A 143 -26.81 2.48 -14.41
C GLY A 143 -26.33 3.66 -15.24
N TYR A 144 -25.34 4.43 -14.78
CA TYR A 144 -24.81 5.60 -15.48
C TYR A 144 -24.03 5.27 -16.75
N TYR A 145 -23.40 4.08 -16.81
CA TYR A 145 -22.51 3.72 -17.91
C TYR A 145 -23.29 3.35 -19.16
N SER A 146 -22.97 4.02 -20.27
CA SER A 146 -23.62 3.76 -21.55
C SER A 146 -23.03 2.54 -22.26
N SER A 147 -23.85 1.85 -23.06
CA SER A 147 -23.41 0.79 -23.97
C SER A 147 -22.74 1.31 -25.25
N GLU A 148 -22.73 2.63 -25.45
CA GLU A 148 -22.18 3.26 -26.64
C GLU A 148 -20.66 3.12 -26.70
N THR A 149 -20.16 2.87 -27.90
CA THR A 149 -18.73 2.84 -28.17
C THR A 149 -18.25 4.24 -28.51
N TYR A 150 -17.18 4.65 -27.84
CA TYR A 150 -16.52 5.91 -28.17
C TYR A 150 -15.77 5.79 -29.49
N PHE A 151 -16.28 6.44 -30.54
CA PHE A 151 -15.47 6.78 -31.71
C PHE A 151 -14.86 8.16 -31.50
N GLY A 152 -13.72 8.20 -30.80
CA GLY A 152 -12.73 9.24 -31.12
C GLY A 152 -11.94 8.76 -32.33
N ASP A 153 -11.51 9.67 -33.22
CA ASP A 153 -10.82 9.40 -34.51
C ASP A 153 -9.62 8.43 -34.48
N THR A 154 -9.21 7.89 -33.33
CA THR A 154 -8.03 7.02 -33.21
C THR A 154 -8.18 5.84 -32.22
N VAL A 155 -9.10 5.85 -31.25
CA VAL A 155 -9.22 4.78 -30.24
C VAL A 155 -10.68 4.48 -29.92
N GLN A 156 -11.10 3.24 -30.21
CA GLN A 156 -12.41 2.71 -29.83
C GLN A 156 -12.38 2.23 -28.38
N TYR A 157 -13.11 2.90 -27.49
CA TYR A 157 -13.27 2.48 -26.11
C TYR A 157 -14.69 2.01 -25.85
N SER A 158 -14.86 0.72 -25.56
CA SER A 158 -16.15 0.12 -25.22
C SER A 158 -16.28 0.05 -23.70
N VAL A 159 -17.07 0.94 -23.11
CA VAL A 159 -17.25 1.03 -21.66
C VAL A 159 -17.78 -0.27 -21.04
N PRO A 160 -18.77 -0.98 -21.63
CA PRO A 160 -19.24 -2.23 -21.05
C PRO A 160 -18.16 -3.32 -21.01
N VAL A 161 -17.36 -3.42 -22.07
CA VAL A 161 -16.27 -4.41 -22.16
C VAL A 161 -15.17 -4.06 -21.16
N ALA A 162 -14.79 -2.78 -21.09
CA ALA A 162 -13.82 -2.30 -20.12
C ALA A 162 -14.27 -2.56 -18.68
N TYR A 163 -15.53 -2.26 -18.36
CA TYR A 163 -16.13 -2.54 -17.07
C TYR A 163 -16.03 -4.03 -16.73
N PHE A 164 -16.39 -4.91 -17.67
CA PHE A 164 -16.32 -6.36 -17.46
C PHE A 164 -14.88 -6.84 -17.20
N ILE A 165 -13.93 -6.44 -18.05
CA ILE A 165 -12.52 -6.86 -17.94
C ILE A 165 -11.90 -6.32 -16.65
N VAL A 166 -12.16 -5.07 -16.30
CA VAL A 166 -11.65 -4.46 -15.07
C VAL A 166 -12.23 -5.14 -13.84
N ASN A 167 -13.53 -5.46 -13.83
CA ASN A 167 -14.14 -6.22 -12.74
C ASN A 167 -13.54 -7.64 -12.62
N LEU A 168 -13.33 -8.33 -13.74
CA LEU A 168 -12.67 -9.63 -13.75
C LEU A 168 -11.25 -9.54 -13.17
N PHE A 169 -10.50 -8.51 -13.56
CA PHE A 169 -9.16 -8.23 -13.03
C PHE A 169 -9.18 -7.94 -11.54
N ILE A 170 -10.11 -7.10 -11.07
CA ILE A 170 -10.25 -6.75 -9.65
C ILE A 170 -10.62 -7.98 -8.82
N LEU A 171 -11.52 -8.83 -9.33
CA LEU A 171 -11.90 -10.08 -8.67
C LEU A 171 -10.68 -11.00 -8.55
N GLY A 172 -9.94 -11.23 -9.64
CA GLY A 172 -8.74 -12.04 -9.62
C GLY A 172 -7.65 -11.48 -8.70
N TYR A 173 -7.39 -10.18 -8.78
CA TYR A 173 -6.42 -9.47 -7.94
C TYR A 173 -6.78 -9.55 -6.46
N SER A 174 -8.03 -9.27 -6.10
CA SER A 174 -8.51 -9.31 -4.72
C SER A 174 -8.35 -10.70 -4.12
N PHE A 175 -8.78 -11.73 -4.86
CA PHE A 175 -8.67 -13.11 -4.44
C PHE A 175 -7.22 -13.52 -4.21
N PHE A 176 -6.34 -13.21 -5.16
CA PHE A 176 -4.92 -13.53 -5.06
C PHE A 176 -4.24 -12.84 -3.87
N ILE A 177 -4.52 -11.54 -3.67
CA ILE A 177 -3.94 -10.76 -2.57
C ILE A 177 -4.43 -11.24 -1.21
N ILE A 178 -5.73 -11.58 -1.08
CA ILE A 178 -6.30 -12.16 0.14
C ILE A 178 -5.66 -13.51 0.43
N LEU A 179 -5.57 -14.39 -0.56
CA LEU A 179 -4.92 -15.69 -0.40
C LEU A 179 -3.46 -15.57 0.01
N GLN A 180 -2.69 -14.71 -0.65
CA GLN A 180 -1.29 -14.49 -0.32
C GLN A 180 -1.14 -13.98 1.12
N LYS A 181 -2.01 -13.05 1.54
CA LYS A 181 -2.00 -12.51 2.90
C LYS A 181 -2.37 -13.58 3.93
N MET A 182 -3.38 -14.41 3.65
CA MET A 182 -3.79 -15.51 4.53
C MET A 182 -2.71 -16.57 4.64
N ALA A 183 -2.08 -16.97 3.52
CA ALA A 183 -0.98 -17.92 3.51
C ALA A 183 0.24 -17.41 4.29
N SER A 184 0.58 -16.13 4.13
CA SER A 184 1.65 -15.50 4.90
C SER A 184 1.33 -15.46 6.40
N ASN A 185 0.10 -15.11 6.76
CA ASN A 185 -0.34 -15.08 8.15
C ASN A 185 -0.34 -16.49 8.80
N ALA A 186 -0.80 -17.50 8.06
CA ALA A 186 -0.76 -18.90 8.49
C ALA A 186 0.67 -19.43 8.64
N ARG A 187 1.60 -18.98 7.79
CA ARG A 187 3.02 -19.32 7.93
C ARG A 187 3.63 -18.64 9.15
N GLN A 188 3.30 -17.38 9.40
CA GLN A 188 3.77 -16.63 10.56
C GLN A 188 3.25 -17.20 11.87
N SER A 189 2.00 -17.67 11.93
CA SER A 189 1.45 -18.33 13.13
C SER A 189 2.12 -19.68 13.41
N LYS A 190 2.37 -20.49 12.38
CA LYS A 190 3.15 -21.74 12.53
C LYS A 190 4.58 -21.50 12.99
N LEU A 191 5.24 -20.47 12.44
CA LEU A 191 6.59 -20.08 12.85
C LEU A 191 6.63 -19.50 14.27
N ALA A 192 5.57 -18.83 14.74
CA ALA A 192 5.50 -18.31 16.10
C ALA A 192 5.53 -19.43 17.16
N GLY A 193 4.93 -20.58 16.87
CA GLY A 193 5.06 -21.78 17.70
C GLY A 193 6.50 -22.31 17.79
N GLY A 194 7.23 -22.34 16.67
CA GLY A 194 8.63 -22.78 16.64
C GLY A 194 9.65 -21.73 17.13
N LYS A 195 9.28 -20.45 17.17
CA LYS A 195 10.18 -19.37 17.62
C LYS A 195 10.49 -19.41 19.12
N ALA A 196 9.59 -19.94 19.94
CA ALA A 196 9.88 -20.19 21.36
C ALA A 196 11.09 -21.13 21.53
N GLU A 197 11.21 -22.14 20.66
CA GLU A 197 12.36 -23.04 20.60
C GLU A 197 13.58 -22.36 19.95
N GLN A 198 13.37 -21.46 18.99
CA GLN A 198 14.45 -20.75 18.29
C GLN A 198 15.19 -19.72 19.17
N TYR A 199 14.53 -19.12 20.18
CA TYR A 199 15.15 -18.15 21.10
C TYR A 199 15.65 -18.76 22.41
N VAL A 200 15.68 -20.09 22.54
CA VAL A 200 16.20 -20.77 23.74
C VAL A 200 17.62 -20.30 24.08
N PHE A 201 18.48 -20.10 23.07
CA PHE A 201 19.82 -19.55 23.27
C PHE A 201 19.80 -18.14 23.89
N ASN A 202 18.93 -17.26 23.40
CA ASN A 202 18.84 -15.88 23.88
C ASN A 202 18.34 -15.83 25.33
N TRP A 203 17.34 -16.64 25.66
CA TRP A 203 16.87 -16.77 27.04
C TRP A 203 17.93 -17.36 27.97
N LYS A 204 18.64 -18.40 27.53
CA LYS A 204 19.78 -18.98 28.27
C LYS A 204 20.93 -17.99 28.48
N LEU A 205 21.19 -17.12 27.50
CA LEU A 205 22.19 -16.05 27.59
C LEU A 205 21.79 -14.99 28.63
N PHE A 206 20.56 -14.49 28.56
CA PHE A 206 20.08 -13.48 29.50
C PHE A 206 19.95 -14.02 30.93
N ALA A 207 19.45 -15.23 31.11
CA ALA A 207 19.34 -15.89 32.42
C ALA A 207 20.67 -16.49 32.93
N GLY A 208 21.68 -16.55 32.06
CA GLY A 208 23.03 -17.03 32.38
C GLY A 208 23.99 -15.93 32.83
N TRP A 209 23.55 -14.68 32.83
CA TRP A 209 24.32 -13.55 33.32
C TRP A 209 24.10 -13.38 34.83
N ASP A 210 25.14 -13.59 35.64
CA ASP A 210 25.12 -13.37 37.08
C ASP A 210 26.24 -12.39 37.46
N TYR A 211 25.87 -11.30 38.16
CA TYR A 211 26.78 -10.23 38.57
C TYR A 211 27.30 -10.41 40.02
N SER A 212 26.90 -11.48 40.70
CA SER A 212 27.17 -11.71 42.13
C SER A 212 28.39 -12.59 42.43
N ILE A 213 29.22 -12.88 41.41
CA ILE A 213 30.38 -13.76 41.54
C ILE A 213 31.58 -12.99 42.13
N GLY A 214 31.82 -13.17 43.43
CA GLY A 214 32.96 -12.57 44.16
C GLY A 214 34.11 -13.52 44.49
N ASN A 215 33.92 -14.84 44.37
CA ASN A 215 34.92 -15.86 44.71
C ASN A 215 35.34 -16.66 43.46
N ALA A 216 36.65 -16.89 43.29
CA ALA A 216 37.23 -17.57 42.13
C ALA A 216 36.76 -19.03 41.99
N GLU A 217 36.57 -19.75 43.10
CA GLU A 217 36.06 -21.12 43.08
C GLU A 217 34.60 -21.20 42.61
N THR A 218 33.77 -20.23 43.03
CA THR A 218 32.37 -20.11 42.59
C THR A 218 32.28 -19.73 41.11
N ALA A 219 33.22 -18.91 40.62
CA ALA A 219 33.31 -18.55 39.20
C ALA A 219 33.56 -19.77 38.31
N ALA A 220 34.48 -20.66 38.69
CA ALA A 220 34.79 -21.86 37.93
C ALA A 220 33.58 -22.82 37.82
N ASN A 221 32.87 -23.03 38.93
CA ASN A 221 31.65 -23.84 38.96
C ASN A 221 30.53 -23.24 38.09
N PHE A 222 30.39 -21.91 38.11
CA PHE A 222 29.40 -21.20 37.29
C PHE A 222 29.71 -21.29 35.79
N VAL A 223 30.98 -21.13 35.40
CA VAL A 223 31.41 -21.31 34.01
C VAL A 223 31.08 -22.72 33.52
N MET A 224 31.38 -23.75 34.31
CA MET A 224 31.06 -25.14 33.96
C MET A 224 29.55 -25.39 33.89
N ALA A 225 28.76 -24.79 34.79
CA ALA A 225 27.30 -24.88 34.76
C ALA A 225 26.69 -24.21 33.52
N ASN A 226 27.20 -23.05 33.11
CA ASN A 226 26.76 -22.36 31.89
C ASN A 226 27.14 -23.16 30.64
N VAL A 227 28.37 -23.69 30.56
CA VAL A 227 28.79 -24.57 29.46
C VAL A 227 27.83 -25.76 29.32
N ASN A 228 27.43 -26.40 30.42
CA ASN A 228 26.46 -27.49 30.39
C ASN A 228 25.05 -27.02 29.96
N LYS A 229 24.58 -25.84 30.42
CA LYS A 229 23.30 -25.25 29.98
C LYS A 229 23.23 -24.99 28.48
N PHE A 230 24.35 -24.60 27.85
CA PHE A 230 24.41 -24.32 26.41
C PHE A 230 24.68 -25.55 25.54
N ARG A 231 25.11 -26.67 26.14
CA ARG A 231 25.43 -27.92 25.43
C ARG A 231 24.21 -28.79 25.16
N VAL A 232 23.13 -28.61 25.93
CA VAL A 232 21.80 -29.20 25.74
C VAL A 232 20.90 -28.19 25.04
#